data_AF-A0A7V3X2U3-F1
#
_entry.id   AF-A0A7V3X2U3-F1
#
_cell.length_a   1.000
_cell.length_b   1.000
_cell.length_c   1.000
_cell.angle_alpha   90.00
_cell.angle_beta   90.00
_cell.angle_gamma   90.00
#
_symmetry.space_group_name_H-M   'P 1'
#
loop_
_entity.id
_entity.type
_entity.pdbx_description
1 polymer ?
#
loop_
_entity_poly.entity_id
_entity_poly.type
_entity_poly.pdbx_seq_one_letter_code
_entity_poly.pdbx_strand_id
1 'polypeptide(L)'
;MKSLLILLLLSFPVSAQDGTAQPTGTIEVEDSAQQDAAIAVRLRDILSELEGYDDVTVTVSSGIVSLRGTALDGEAISRLGELVSRVDGVVTIENEVKETTDVVQRLNPAIERFVTRIKQAVAFIPLALVALVVFALIVFAGFALARRKQLWDGLAPNAFIADI
;
A
#
# COMPACT_ATOMS: atom_id res chain seq x y z
N MET A 1 9.35 14.25 -89.62
CA MET A 1 8.69 13.02 -89.09
C MET A 1 9.66 12.29 -88.16
N LYS A 2 10.01 12.90 -87.01
CA LYS A 2 11.09 12.45 -86.09
C LYS A 2 10.67 12.49 -84.61
N SER A 3 9.37 12.65 -84.33
CA SER A 3 8.84 12.80 -82.97
C SER A 3 7.88 11.68 -82.55
N LEU A 4 7.84 10.57 -83.28
CA LEU A 4 6.92 9.47 -83.01
C LEU A 4 7.70 8.17 -82.72
N LEU A 5 8.72 8.23 -81.86
CA LEU A 5 9.50 7.05 -81.47
C LEU A 5 9.87 7.03 -79.97
N ILE A 6 9.28 7.91 -79.16
CA ILE A 6 9.55 8.01 -77.71
C ILE A 6 8.38 7.53 -76.84
N LEU A 7 7.24 7.14 -77.45
CA LEU A 7 6.03 6.73 -76.72
C LEU A 7 5.76 5.22 -76.76
N LEU A 8 6.79 4.37 -76.91
CA LEU A 8 6.64 2.91 -76.96
C LEU A 8 7.61 2.17 -76.02
N LEU A 9 8.01 2.81 -74.93
CA LEU A 9 8.90 2.23 -73.91
C LEU A 9 8.31 2.27 -72.49
N LEU A 10 7.04 2.67 -72.33
CA LEU A 10 6.39 2.84 -71.03
C LEU A 10 5.45 1.71 -70.60
N SER A 11 5.49 0.56 -71.27
CA SER A 11 4.67 -0.60 -70.91
C SER A 11 5.52 -1.74 -70.33
N PHE A 12 6.23 -1.43 -69.25
CA PHE A 12 6.70 -2.48 -68.33
C PHE A 12 5.66 -2.65 -67.23
N PRO A 13 5.09 -3.85 -67.01
CA PRO A 13 4.38 -4.13 -65.78
C PRO A 13 5.42 -4.21 -64.66
N VAL A 14 5.51 -3.16 -63.85
CA VAL A 14 6.13 -3.22 -62.53
C VAL A 14 5.32 -4.21 -61.71
N SER A 15 5.89 -5.40 -61.52
CA SER A 15 5.41 -6.33 -60.50
C SER A 15 5.95 -5.88 -59.16
N ALA A 16 5.17 -5.07 -58.45
CA ALA A 16 5.35 -4.83 -57.03
C ALA A 16 4.76 -6.04 -56.29
N GLN A 17 5.58 -7.06 -56.03
CA GLN A 17 5.26 -8.08 -55.04
C GLN A 17 5.96 -7.68 -53.73
N ASP A 18 5.31 -6.81 -52.96
CA ASP A 18 5.61 -6.70 -51.55
C ASP A 18 5.17 -8.01 -50.90
N GLY A 19 6.16 -8.81 -50.52
CA GLY A 19 6.00 -10.10 -49.89
C GLY A 19 5.25 -9.98 -48.58
N THR A 20 3.93 -10.21 -48.62
CA THR A 20 3.18 -10.68 -47.47
C THR A 20 3.42 -12.18 -47.33
N ALA A 21 4.65 -12.54 -46.94
CA ALA A 21 4.94 -13.88 -46.45
C ALA A 21 4.17 -14.07 -45.14
N GLN A 22 2.96 -14.61 -45.24
CA GLN A 22 2.21 -15.11 -44.10
C GLN A 22 3.10 -16.15 -43.41
N PRO A 23 3.46 -15.99 -42.11
CA PRO A 23 4.22 -17.01 -41.40
C PRO A 23 3.36 -18.27 -41.36
N THR A 24 3.64 -19.22 -42.25
CA THR A 24 2.94 -20.51 -42.35
C THR A 24 3.67 -21.54 -41.49
N GLY A 25 4.26 -21.09 -40.38
CA GLY A 25 4.86 -21.96 -39.39
C GLY A 25 3.76 -22.58 -38.54
N THR A 26 3.78 -23.90 -38.40
CA THR A 26 3.05 -24.58 -37.33
C THR A 26 3.43 -23.91 -36.00
N ILE A 27 2.43 -23.44 -35.26
CA ILE A 27 2.65 -22.90 -33.92
C ILE A 27 3.09 -24.08 -33.05
N GLU A 28 4.38 -24.16 -32.74
CA GLU A 28 4.90 -25.13 -31.79
C GLU A 28 4.41 -24.75 -30.40
N VAL A 29 3.33 -25.41 -29.97
CA VAL A 29 2.68 -25.17 -28.69
C VAL A 29 3.63 -25.48 -27.52
N GLU A 30 4.53 -26.45 -27.69
CA GLU A 30 5.41 -26.93 -26.63
C GLU A 30 6.49 -25.91 -26.24
N ASP A 31 7.17 -25.30 -27.22
CA ASP A 31 8.16 -24.23 -26.98
C ASP A 31 7.50 -22.98 -26.39
N SER A 32 6.30 -22.62 -26.87
CA SER A 32 5.58 -21.46 -26.34
C SER A 32 5.16 -21.64 -24.87
N ALA A 33 4.70 -22.83 -24.48
CA ALA A 33 4.30 -23.12 -23.11
C ALA A 33 5.50 -23.08 -22.14
N GLN A 34 6.65 -23.62 -22.57
CA GLN A 34 7.88 -23.59 -21.78
C GLN A 34 8.38 -22.15 -21.57
N GLN A 35 8.30 -21.32 -22.61
CA GLN A 35 8.73 -19.93 -22.59
C GLN A 35 7.79 -19.07 -21.74
N ASP A 36 6.47 -19.25 -21.89
CA ASP A 36 5.45 -18.59 -21.05
C ASP A 36 5.64 -18.92 -19.55
N ALA A 37 5.93 -20.19 -19.24
CA ALA A 37 6.20 -20.62 -17.88
C ALA A 37 7.47 -19.95 -17.30
N ALA A 38 8.53 -19.84 -18.10
CA ALA A 38 9.76 -19.14 -17.70
C ALA A 38 9.51 -17.64 -17.43
N ILE A 39 8.73 -16.97 -18.28
CA ILE A 39 8.32 -15.57 -18.09
C ILE A 39 7.50 -15.41 -16.80
N ALA A 40 6.52 -16.30 -16.57
CA ALA A 40 5.67 -16.27 -15.38
C ALA A 40 6.48 -16.42 -14.08
N VAL A 41 7.44 -17.35 -14.05
CA VAL A 41 8.34 -17.54 -12.90
C VAL A 41 9.18 -16.29 -12.68
N ARG A 42 9.80 -15.76 -13.73
CA ARG A 42 10.65 -14.57 -13.62
C ARG A 42 9.89 -13.35 -13.11
N LEU A 43 8.67 -13.15 -13.58
CA LEU A 43 7.81 -12.06 -13.11
C LEU A 43 7.45 -12.22 -11.63
N ARG A 44 7.10 -13.44 -11.18
CA ARG A 44 6.80 -13.70 -9.76
C ARG A 44 8.01 -13.43 -8.87
N ASP A 45 9.21 -13.86 -9.29
CA ASP A 45 10.44 -13.60 -8.54
C ASP A 45 10.68 -12.09 -8.38
N ILE A 46 10.54 -11.32 -9.46
CA ILE A 46 10.71 -9.85 -9.41
C ILE A 46 9.66 -9.21 -8.50
N LEU A 47 8.40 -9.62 -8.61
CA LEU A 47 7.32 -9.06 -7.77
C LEU A 47 7.51 -9.41 -6.29
N SER A 48 8.05 -10.57 -5.98
CA SER A 48 8.31 -10.98 -4.58
C SER A 48 9.39 -10.15 -3.88
N GLU A 49 10.26 -9.48 -4.62
CA GLU A 49 11.28 -8.58 -4.07
C GLU A 49 10.74 -7.15 -3.85
N LEU A 50 9.55 -6.86 -4.39
CA LEU A 50 8.96 -5.53 -4.36
C LEU A 50 7.78 -5.48 -3.37
N GLU A 51 7.90 -4.66 -2.34
CA GLU A 51 6.82 -4.44 -1.38
C GLU A 51 5.57 -3.88 -2.07
N GLY A 52 4.39 -4.45 -1.73
CA GLY A 52 3.09 -3.95 -2.19
C GLY A 52 2.52 -4.65 -3.43
N TYR A 53 3.17 -5.72 -3.92
CA TYR A 53 2.65 -6.59 -4.99
C TYR A 53 2.36 -8.02 -4.53
N ASP A 54 2.34 -8.28 -3.22
CA ASP A 54 2.16 -9.62 -2.64
C ASP A 54 0.83 -10.29 -3.03
N ASP A 55 -0.20 -9.48 -3.30
CA ASP A 55 -1.54 -9.93 -3.70
C ASP A 55 -1.70 -10.01 -5.23
N VAL A 56 -0.64 -9.74 -6.00
CA VAL A 56 -0.68 -9.77 -7.47
C VAL A 56 -0.34 -11.17 -7.98
N THR A 57 -1.30 -11.78 -8.67
CA THR A 57 -1.14 -13.04 -9.38
C THR A 57 -0.81 -12.80 -10.84
N VAL A 58 0.24 -13.47 -11.34
CA VAL A 58 0.69 -13.41 -12.74
C VAL A 58 0.39 -14.73 -13.46
N THR A 59 -0.29 -14.62 -14.60
CA THR A 59 -0.51 -15.72 -15.54
C THR A 59 -0.03 -15.30 -16.93
N VAL A 60 0.62 -16.22 -17.66
CA VAL A 60 1.12 -15.95 -19.01
C VAL A 60 0.58 -17.02 -19.95
N SER A 61 0.08 -16.60 -21.10
CA SER A 61 -0.39 -17.50 -22.16
C SER A 61 -0.14 -16.88 -23.52
N SER A 62 0.64 -17.54 -24.36
CA SER A 62 0.98 -17.11 -25.71
C SER A 62 1.54 -15.68 -25.75
N GLY A 63 2.44 -15.34 -24.82
CA GLY A 63 3.01 -13.99 -24.70
C GLY A 63 2.04 -12.92 -24.18
N ILE A 64 0.83 -13.29 -23.74
CA ILE A 64 -0.14 -12.41 -23.08
C ILE A 64 0.03 -12.56 -21.58
N VAL A 65 0.41 -11.49 -20.90
CA VAL A 65 0.55 -11.45 -19.44
C VAL A 65 -0.73 -10.91 -18.83
N SER A 66 -1.43 -11.74 -18.06
CA SER A 66 -2.60 -11.37 -17.28
C SER A 66 -2.20 -11.14 -15.82
N LEU A 67 -2.45 -9.93 -15.35
CA LEU A 67 -2.17 -9.48 -13.99
C LEU A 67 -3.49 -9.32 -13.24
N ARG A 68 -3.65 -10.03 -12.12
CA ARG A 68 -4.86 -9.99 -11.28
C ARG A 68 -4.50 -9.75 -9.83
N GLY A 69 -5.38 -9.12 -9.07
CA GLY A 69 -5.21 -8.89 -7.64
C GLY A 69 -5.39 -7.42 -7.24
N THR A 70 -4.72 -7.01 -6.18
CA THR A 70 -4.73 -5.63 -5.70
C THR A 70 -3.35 -5.01 -5.55
N ALA A 71 -3.27 -3.69 -5.71
CA ALA A 71 -2.07 -2.90 -5.47
C ALA A 71 -2.37 -1.67 -4.60
N LEU A 72 -1.34 -1.11 -3.97
CA LEU A 72 -1.46 -0.06 -2.93
C LEU A 72 -2.12 1.24 -3.40
N ASP A 73 -1.89 1.64 -4.64
CA ASP A 73 -2.40 2.87 -5.25
C ASP A 73 -2.40 2.76 -6.79
N GLY A 74 -3.04 3.71 -7.46
CA GLY A 74 -3.07 3.77 -8.92
C GLY A 74 -1.67 3.93 -9.57
N GLU A 75 -0.71 4.54 -8.88
CA GLU A 75 0.65 4.71 -9.39
C GLU A 75 1.41 3.38 -9.42
N ALA A 76 1.23 2.52 -8.41
CA ALA A 76 1.76 1.17 -8.36
C ALA A 76 1.18 0.32 -9.49
N ILE A 77 -0.10 0.47 -9.84
CA ILE A 77 -0.73 -0.23 -10.97
C ILE A 77 -0.08 0.19 -12.30
N SER A 78 0.16 1.48 -12.51
CA SER A 78 0.84 1.97 -13.71
C SER A 78 2.29 1.48 -13.79
N ARG A 79 3.04 1.57 -12.68
CA ARG A 79 4.42 1.07 -12.60
C ARG A 79 4.54 -0.43 -12.84
N LEU A 80 3.57 -1.22 -12.36
CA LEU A 80 3.50 -2.65 -12.62
C LEU A 80 3.41 -2.95 -14.12
N GLY A 81 2.55 -2.22 -14.85
CA GLY A 81 2.45 -2.35 -16.31
C GLY A 81 3.75 -2.00 -17.04
N GLU A 82 4.44 -0.94 -16.60
CA GLU A 82 5.76 -0.56 -17.14
C GLU A 82 6.87 -1.56 -16.83
N LEU A 83 6.80 -2.23 -15.68
CA LEU A 83 7.77 -3.24 -15.30
C LEU A 83 7.63 -4.48 -16.18
N VAL A 84 6.39 -4.93 -16.38
CA VAL A 84 6.08 -6.10 -17.20
C VAL A 84 6.38 -5.86 -18.67
N SER A 85 6.19 -4.63 -19.19
CA SER A 85 6.49 -4.31 -20.60
C SER A 85 7.98 -4.35 -20.94
N ARG A 86 8.85 -4.33 -19.94
CA ARG A 86 10.31 -4.44 -20.11
C ARG A 86 10.80 -5.88 -20.18
N VAL A 87 9.94 -6.86 -19.91
CA VAL A 87 10.29 -8.26 -19.97
C VAL A 87 10.27 -8.75 -21.42
N ASP A 88 11.35 -9.39 -21.84
CA ASP A 88 11.48 -9.96 -23.17
C ASP A 88 10.45 -11.08 -23.40
N GLY A 89 9.81 -11.10 -24.57
CA GLY A 89 8.76 -12.07 -24.91
C GLY A 89 7.33 -11.67 -24.51
N VAL A 90 7.12 -10.51 -23.90
CA VAL A 90 5.77 -9.98 -23.62
C VAL A 90 5.22 -9.26 -24.85
N VAL A 91 4.12 -9.77 -25.39
CA VAL A 91 3.44 -9.19 -26.56
C VAL A 91 2.32 -8.25 -26.11
N THR A 92 1.58 -8.62 -25.07
CA THR A 92 0.43 -7.85 -24.59
C THR A 92 0.26 -8.03 -23.08
N ILE A 93 -0.24 -6.99 -22.43
CA ILE A 93 -0.46 -6.95 -20.99
C ILE A 93 -1.94 -6.68 -20.75
N GLU A 94 -2.59 -7.61 -20.06
CA GLU A 94 -3.95 -7.47 -19.57
C GLU A 94 -3.89 -7.19 -18.07
N ASN A 95 -4.10 -5.92 -17.71
CA ASN A 95 -4.03 -5.48 -16.33
C ASN A 95 -5.45 -5.41 -15.72
N GLU A 96 -5.78 -6.41 -14.92
CA GLU A 96 -7.02 -6.49 -14.13
C GLU A 96 -6.77 -6.16 -12.65
N VAL A 97 -5.58 -5.62 -12.31
CA VAL A 97 -5.24 -5.24 -10.94
C VAL A 97 -6.03 -4.00 -10.54
N LYS A 98 -6.67 -4.06 -9.37
CA LYS A 98 -7.45 -2.96 -8.83
C LYS A 98 -6.70 -2.26 -7.71
N GLU A 99 -6.99 -0.98 -7.51
CA GLU A 99 -6.51 -0.29 -6.32
C GLU A 99 -7.15 -0.99 -5.12
N THR A 100 -6.33 -1.34 -4.13
CA THR A 100 -6.81 -2.01 -2.94
C THR A 100 -7.82 -1.12 -2.23
N THR A 101 -9.06 -1.60 -2.11
CA THR A 101 -10.08 -1.00 -1.25
C THR A 101 -9.84 -1.36 0.22
N ASP A 102 -8.87 -2.24 0.50
CA ASP A 102 -8.57 -2.72 1.84
C ASP A 102 -7.64 -1.74 2.56
N VAL A 103 -8.29 -0.78 3.20
CA VAL A 103 -7.73 0.27 4.09
C VAL A 103 -6.93 -0.31 5.26
N VAL A 104 -6.82 -1.64 5.40
CA VAL A 104 -6.04 -2.31 6.46
C VAL A 104 -4.53 -2.14 6.23
N GLN A 105 -4.02 -2.14 4.99
CA GLN A 105 -2.57 -1.94 4.75
C GLN A 105 -2.13 -0.48 4.89
N ARG A 106 -3.03 0.50 4.66
CA ARG A 106 -2.77 1.93 4.90
C ARG A 106 -2.94 2.35 6.38
N LEU A 107 -3.49 1.49 7.23
CA LEU A 107 -3.70 1.78 8.65
C LEU A 107 -2.47 1.51 9.53
N ASN A 108 -1.42 0.86 9.03
CA ASN A 108 -0.19 0.60 9.79
C ASN A 108 0.52 1.86 10.30
N PRO A 109 0.82 2.90 9.49
CA PRO A 109 1.53 4.07 9.99
C PRO A 109 0.67 4.94 10.92
N ALA A 110 -0.66 4.95 10.77
CA ALA A 110 -1.55 5.68 11.67
C ALA A 110 -1.68 4.98 13.03
N ILE A 111 -1.81 3.64 13.02
CA ILE A 111 -1.85 2.83 14.24
C ILE A 111 -0.51 2.87 14.96
N GLU A 112 0.63 2.77 14.27
CA GLU A 112 1.95 2.89 14.93
C GLU A 112 2.18 4.27 15.56
N ARG A 113 1.78 5.35 14.88
CA ARG A 113 1.82 6.70 15.45
C ARG A 113 0.88 6.82 16.66
N PHE A 114 -0.28 6.18 16.62
CA PHE A 114 -1.22 6.15 17.74
C PHE A 114 -0.68 5.33 18.93
N VAL A 115 -0.11 4.15 18.68
CA VAL A 115 0.54 3.29 19.68
C VAL A 115 1.72 4.00 20.32
N THR A 116 2.51 4.74 19.55
CA THR A 116 3.64 5.53 20.07
C THR A 116 3.16 6.66 20.99
N ARG A 117 2.08 7.36 20.62
CA ARG A 117 1.45 8.38 21.47
C ARG A 117 0.86 7.78 22.76
N ILE A 118 0.23 6.61 22.68
CA ILE A 118 -0.27 5.90 23.87
C ILE A 118 0.89 5.49 24.77
N LYS A 119 1.98 4.93 24.23
CA LYS A 119 3.18 4.57 25.01
C LYS A 119 3.78 5.79 25.71
N GLN A 120 3.82 6.95 25.05
CA GLN A 120 4.24 8.22 25.66
C GLN A 120 3.29 8.67 26.77
N ALA A 121 1.97 8.58 26.58
CA ALA A 121 0.99 8.91 27.63
C ALA A 121 1.11 7.97 28.85
N VAL A 122 1.32 6.68 28.61
CA VAL A 122 1.55 5.67 29.66
C VAL A 122 2.83 5.95 30.45
N ALA A 123 3.86 6.50 29.80
CA ALA A 123 5.10 6.89 30.49
C ALA A 123 4.90 8.00 31.54
N PHE A 124 3.81 8.78 31.49
CA PHE A 124 3.47 9.78 32.50
C PHE A 124 2.64 9.24 33.68
N ILE A 125 2.16 7.99 33.62
CA ILE A 125 1.39 7.36 34.70
C ILE A 125 2.15 7.34 36.04
N PRO A 126 3.47 7.03 36.11
CA PRO A 126 4.19 7.01 37.38
C PRO A 126 4.16 8.36 38.10
N LEU A 127 4.32 9.47 37.35
CA LEU A 127 4.26 10.82 37.90
C LEU A 127 2.84 11.15 38.39
N ALA A 128 1.82 10.82 37.60
CA ALA A 128 0.42 11.01 37.98
C ALA A 128 0.04 10.21 39.24
N LEU A 129 0.57 8.99 39.38
CA LEU A 129 0.37 8.16 40.57
C LEU A 129 0.96 8.81 41.82
N VAL A 130 2.20 9.30 41.74
CA VAL A 130 2.83 10.02 42.86
C VAL A 130 2.00 11.26 43.25
N ALA A 131 1.55 12.05 42.27
CA ALA A 131 0.70 13.20 42.53
C ALA A 131 -0.64 12.83 43.20
N LEU A 132 -1.28 11.75 42.75
CA LEU A 132 -2.51 11.23 43.34
C LEU A 132 -2.30 10.79 44.79
N VAL A 133 -1.20 10.10 45.09
CA VAL A 133 -0.85 9.69 46.47
C VAL A 133 -0.68 10.91 47.37
N VAL A 134 0.08 11.92 46.94
CA VAL A 134 0.29 13.14 47.73
C VAL A 134 -1.04 13.87 47.95
N PHE A 135 -1.87 14.00 46.92
CA PHE A 135 -3.19 14.59 47.02
C PHE A 135 -4.08 13.84 48.03
N ALA A 136 -4.10 12.52 47.96
CA ALA A 136 -4.86 11.68 48.89
C ALA A 136 -4.40 11.86 50.34
N LEU A 137 -3.09 11.95 50.57
CA LEU A 137 -2.53 12.22 51.91
C LEU A 137 -2.97 13.58 52.46
N ILE A 138 -2.94 14.63 51.63
CA ILE A 138 -3.37 15.97 52.05
C ILE A 138 -4.85 16.00 52.38
N VAL A 139 -5.70 15.42 51.52
CA VAL A 139 -7.16 15.35 51.76
C VAL A 139 -7.45 14.57 53.03
N PHE A 140 -6.79 13.43 53.22
CA PHE A 140 -6.94 12.61 54.43
C PHE A 140 -6.52 13.38 55.69
N ALA A 141 -5.38 14.07 55.65
CA ALA A 141 -4.89 14.89 56.76
C ALA A 141 -5.86 16.05 57.07
N GLY A 142 -6.36 16.75 56.04
CA GLY A 142 -7.34 17.82 56.19
C GLY A 142 -8.64 17.32 56.84
N PHE A 143 -9.15 16.18 56.39
CA PHE A 143 -10.36 15.57 56.95
C PHE A 143 -10.14 15.09 58.40
N ALA A 144 -8.97 14.50 58.69
CA ALA A 144 -8.60 14.07 60.03
C ALA A 144 -8.48 15.26 61.01
N LEU A 145 -7.90 16.37 60.55
CA LEU A 145 -7.75 17.59 61.35
C LEU A 145 -9.10 18.29 61.57
N ALA A 146 -9.96 18.35 60.55
CA ALA A 146 -11.32 18.88 60.67
C ALA A 146 -12.19 18.05 61.63
N ARG A 147 -11.99 16.72 61.69
CA ARG A 147 -12.74 15.84 62.59
C ARG A 147 -12.30 15.93 64.06
N ARG A 148 -11.10 16.40 64.36
CA ARG A 148 -10.61 16.58 65.75
C ARG A 148 -11.22 17.82 66.41
N LYS A 149 -12.47 17.70 66.86
CA LYS A 149 -13.19 18.73 67.63
C LYS A 149 -12.41 19.25 68.85
N GLN A 150 -11.65 18.37 69.52
CA GLN A 150 -10.83 18.72 70.70
C GLN A 150 -9.74 19.78 70.45
N LEU A 151 -9.27 19.96 69.20
CA LEU A 151 -8.33 21.05 68.87
C LEU A 151 -9.05 22.39 68.67
N TRP A 152 -10.29 22.35 68.17
CA TRP A 152 -11.10 23.54 67.90
C TRP A 152 -11.78 24.07 69.17
N ASP A 153 -12.17 23.17 70.08
CA ASP A 153 -12.82 23.52 71.36
C ASP A 153 -11.91 24.39 72.27
N GLY A 154 -10.59 24.37 72.08
CA GLY A 154 -9.63 25.21 72.81
C GLY A 154 -9.30 26.56 72.15
N LEU A 155 -9.47 26.69 70.83
CA LEU A 155 -9.14 27.91 70.07
C LEU A 155 -10.34 28.87 69.94
N ALA A 156 -11.56 28.33 70.00
CA ALA A 156 -12.79 29.12 70.07
C ALA A 156 -13.68 28.56 71.21
N PRO A 157 -13.37 28.89 72.48
CA PRO A 157 -14.24 28.53 73.59
C PRO A 157 -15.58 29.24 73.37
N ASN A 158 -16.67 28.47 73.27
CA ASN A 158 -18.02 29.01 73.10
C ASN A 158 -18.49 29.70 74.39
N ALA A 159 -18.00 30.92 74.64
CA ALA A 159 -18.35 31.73 75.80
C ALA A 159 -19.83 32.23 75.77
N PHE A 160 -20.57 31.96 74.70
CA PHE A 160 -21.94 32.47 74.50
C PHE A 160 -23.07 31.47 74.82
N ILE A 161 -22.77 30.26 75.31
CA ILE A 161 -23.80 29.25 75.68
C ILE A 161 -23.72 28.88 77.18
N ALA A 162 -22.91 29.58 77.97
CA ALA A 162 -22.77 29.30 79.41
C ALA A 162 -23.89 29.91 80.28
N ASP A 163 -24.87 30.61 79.70
CA ASP A 163 -25.93 31.28 80.46
C ASP A 163 -27.28 31.21 79.72
N ILE A 164 -27.90 30.02 79.74
CA ILE A 164 -29.36 29.78 79.81
C ILE A 164 -29.62 28.43 80.47
#